data_AF-A0A0G0MDM5-F1
#
_entry.id   AF-A0A0G0MDM5-F1
#
_cell.length_a   1.000
_cell.length_b   1.000
_cell.length_c   1.000
_cell.angle_alpha   90.00
_cell.angle_beta   90.00
_cell.angle_gamma   90.00
#
_symmetry.space_group_name_H-M   'P 1'
#
loop_
_entity.id
_entity.type
_entity.pdbx_description
1 polymer ?
#
loop_
_entity_poly.entity_id
_entity_poly.type
_entity_poly.pdbx_seq_one_letter_code
_entity_poly.pdbx_strand_id
1 'polypeptide(L)'
;MLTKGDIDWMKSELVPALSQQVKKDISARLDRIVTMLDKQSGNLQSIEKELTLIRASLDTNDTNQSSLEKRVKDLEKHAKLFPLAS
;
A
#
# COMPACT_ATOMS: atom_id res chain seq x y z
N MET A 1 -34.64 -2.08 45.82
CA MET A 1 -33.34 -1.51 46.23
C MET A 1 -32.30 -2.60 46.10
N LEU A 2 -31.11 -2.29 45.58
CA LEU A 2 -29.99 -3.24 45.62
C LEU A 2 -29.50 -3.40 47.05
N THR A 3 -29.19 -4.63 47.45
CA THR A 3 -28.63 -4.92 48.77
C THR A 3 -27.12 -4.64 48.79
N LYS A 4 -26.56 -4.54 49.99
CA LYS A 4 -25.10 -4.43 50.15
C LYS A 4 -24.37 -5.63 49.54
N GLY A 5 -24.94 -6.84 49.65
CA GLY A 5 -24.39 -8.06 49.04
C GLY A 5 -24.36 -7.98 47.52
N ASP A 6 -25.41 -7.43 46.89
CA ASP A 6 -25.45 -7.22 45.44
C ASP A 6 -24.33 -6.26 45.00
N ILE A 7 -24.14 -5.17 45.75
CA ILE A 7 -23.11 -4.16 45.47
C ILE A 7 -21.70 -4.75 45.64
N ASP A 8 -21.48 -5.55 46.69
CA ASP A 8 -20.19 -6.16 46.98
C ASP A 8 -19.84 -7.23 45.94
N TRP A 9 -20.81 -8.05 45.51
CA TRP A 9 -20.64 -8.99 44.40
C TRP A 9 -20.34 -8.27 43.07
N MET A 10 -21.07 -7.20 42.76
CA MET A 10 -20.83 -6.43 41.55
C MET A 10 -19.40 -5.89 41.49
N LYS A 11 -18.86 -5.40 42.61
CA LYS A 11 -17.51 -4.85 42.67
C LYS A 11 -16.42 -5.92 42.66
N SER A 12 -16.65 -7.05 43.31
CA SER A 12 -15.64 -8.10 43.48
C SER A 12 -15.57 -9.09 42.32
N GLU A 13 -16.69 -9.34 41.64
CA GLU A 13 -16.77 -10.34 40.57
C GLU A 13 -17.18 -9.74 39.22
N LEU A 14 -18.34 -9.08 39.16
CA LEU A 14 -18.92 -8.66 37.88
C LEU A 14 -18.05 -7.61 37.16
N VAL A 15 -17.66 -6.54 37.86
CA VAL A 15 -16.86 -5.45 37.27
C VAL A 15 -15.48 -5.96 36.83
N PRO A 16 -14.73 -6.75 37.62
CA PRO A 16 -13.50 -7.37 37.16
C PRO A 16 -13.68 -8.29 35.94
N ALA A 17 -14.71 -9.14 35.94
CA ALA A 17 -15.00 -10.04 34.82
C ALA A 17 -15.30 -9.26 33.53
N LEU A 18 -16.14 -8.23 33.61
CA LEU A 18 -16.43 -7.35 32.47
C LEU A 18 -15.18 -6.60 32.01
N SER A 19 -14.34 -6.11 32.93
CA SER A 19 -13.08 -5.45 32.59
C SER A 19 -12.13 -6.38 31.85
N GLN A 20 -12.01 -7.63 32.28
CA GLN A 20 -11.19 -8.64 31.58
C GLN A 20 -11.76 -8.97 30.20
N GLN A 21 -13.08 -9.13 30.08
CA GLN A 21 -13.71 -9.40 28.80
C GLN A 21 -13.48 -8.25 27.81
N VAL A 22 -13.69 -7.00 28.24
CA VAL A 22 -13.43 -5.81 27.42
C VAL A 22 -11.96 -5.74 27.00
N LYS A 23 -11.01 -5.99 27.91
CA LYS A 23 -9.59 -6.02 27.59
C LYS A 23 -9.29 -7.08 26.52
N LYS A 24 -9.81 -8.29 26.69
CA LYS A 24 -9.64 -9.40 25.73
C LYS A 24 -10.19 -9.05 24.35
N ASP A 25 -11.39 -8.46 24.30
CA ASP A 25 -12.02 -8.08 23.04
C ASP A 25 -11.27 -6.94 22.34
N ILE A 26 -10.78 -5.96 23.09
CA ILE A 26 -9.93 -4.89 22.56
C ILE A 26 -8.62 -5.46 22.02
N SER A 27 -7.92 -6.31 22.78
CA SER A 27 -6.69 -6.95 22.33
C SER A 27 -6.90 -7.74 21.04
N ALA A 28 -7.93 -8.58 20.97
CA ALA A 28 -8.23 -9.36 19.78
C ALA A 28 -8.55 -8.49 18.55
N ARG A 29 -9.19 -7.32 18.76
CA ARG A 29 -9.44 -6.35 17.68
C ARG A 29 -8.16 -5.66 17.25
N LEU A 30 -7.29 -5.28 18.18
CA LEU A 30 -5.99 -4.69 17.88
C LEU A 30 -5.10 -5.65 17.10
N ASP A 31 -5.04 -6.92 17.49
CA ASP A 31 -4.25 -7.93 16.77
C ASP A 31 -4.70 -8.08 15.30
N ARG A 32 -6.02 -8.04 15.06
CA ARG A 32 -6.57 -8.04 13.70
C ARG A 32 -6.19 -6.78 12.92
N ILE A 33 -6.25 -5.61 13.56
CA ILE A 33 -5.84 -4.34 12.94
C ILE A 33 -4.37 -4.40 12.56
N VAL A 34 -3.49 -4.86 13.46
CA VAL A 34 -2.05 -5.02 13.20
C VAL A 34 -1.83 -5.94 12.00
N THR A 35 -2.48 -7.11 11.97
CA THR A 35 -2.38 -8.05 10.85
C THR A 35 -2.83 -7.42 9.52
N MET A 36 -3.90 -6.63 9.53
CA MET A 36 -4.37 -5.92 8.34
C MET A 36 -3.39 -4.84 7.88
N LEU A 37 -2.79 -4.10 8.81
CA LEU A 37 -1.79 -3.07 8.53
C LEU A 37 -0.51 -3.69 7.95
N ASP A 38 -0.05 -4.82 8.49
CA ASP A 38 1.12 -5.53 7.96
C ASP A 38 0.88 -5.99 6.51
N LYS A 39 -0.31 -6.52 6.23
CA LYS A 39 -0.70 -6.90 4.86
C LYS A 39 -0.72 -5.69 3.93
N GLN A 40 -1.28 -4.56 4.37
CA GLN A 40 -1.30 -3.33 3.58
C GLN A 40 0.11 -2.79 3.32
N SER A 41 0.99 -2.85 4.32
CA SER A 41 2.40 -2.46 4.19
C SER A 41 3.11 -3.32 3.15
N GLY A 42 2.93 -4.64 3.19
CA GLY A 42 3.49 -5.55 2.18
C GLY A 42 2.96 -5.27 0.76
N ASN A 43 1.67 -4.98 0.62
CA ASN A 43 1.08 -4.60 -0.67
C ASN A 43 1.67 -3.29 -1.21
N LEU A 44 1.85 -2.27 -0.37
CA LEU A 44 2.46 -1.00 -0.76
C LEU A 44 3.89 -1.20 -1.26
N GLN A 45 4.69 -2.01 -0.55
CA GLN A 45 6.05 -2.35 -0.99
C GLN A 45 6.06 -3.06 -2.35
N SER A 46 5.06 -3.90 -2.65
CA SER A 46 4.93 -4.54 -3.96
C SER A 46 4.63 -3.52 -5.04
N ILE A 47 3.68 -2.61 -4.80
CA ILE A 47 3.31 -1.53 -5.73
C ILE A 47 4.52 -0.62 -6.00
N GLU A 48 5.29 -0.27 -4.98
CA GLU A 48 6.51 0.55 -5.14
C GLU A 48 7.56 -0.13 -6.04
N LYS A 49 7.71 -1.45 -5.92
CA LYS A 49 8.61 -2.23 -6.80
C LYS A 49 8.11 -2.21 -8.24
N GLU A 50 6.82 -2.45 -8.46
CA GLU A 50 6.21 -2.42 -9.80
C GLU A 50 6.34 -1.03 -10.44
N LEU A 51 6.08 0.04 -9.67
CA LEU A 51 6.24 1.41 -10.15
C LEU A 51 7.69 1.71 -10.55
N THR A 52 8.66 1.21 -9.79
CA THR A 52 10.09 1.35 -10.14
C THR A 52 10.40 0.68 -11.48
N LEU A 53 9.89 -0.54 -11.70
CA LEU A 53 10.08 -1.26 -12.97
C LEU A 53 9.41 -0.54 -14.16
N ILE A 54 8.20 -0.02 -13.95
CA ILE A 54 7.48 0.75 -14.96
C ILE A 54 8.27 2.02 -15.33
N ARG A 55 8.80 2.75 -14.35
CA ARG A 55 9.62 3.94 -14.59
C ARG A 55 10.88 3.60 -15.40
N ALA A 56 11.62 2.58 -15.01
CA ALA A 56 12.80 2.14 -15.75
C ALA A 56 12.47 1.72 -17.21
N SER A 57 11.30 1.10 -17.41
CA SER A 57 10.81 0.73 -18.74
C SER A 57 10.45 1.95 -19.59
N LEU A 58 9.83 2.96 -18.99
CA LEU A 58 9.55 4.24 -19.65
C LEU A 58 10.84 4.97 -20.04
N ASP A 59 11.82 5.07 -19.14
CA ASP A 59 13.11 5.70 -19.44
C ASP A 59 13.83 5.01 -20.62
N THR A 60 13.73 3.68 -20.69
CA THR A 60 14.26 2.89 -21.80
C THR A 60 13.52 3.19 -23.11
N ASN A 61 12.18 3.30 -23.06
CA ASN A 61 11.38 3.65 -24.22
C ASN A 61 11.68 5.06 -24.73
N ASP A 62 11.83 6.04 -23.85
CA ASP A 62 12.19 7.41 -24.22
C ASP A 62 13.57 7.47 -24.89
N THR A 63 14.54 6.70 -24.37
CA THR A 63 15.87 6.57 -24.96
C THR A 63 15.80 5.94 -26.36
N ASN A 64 15.02 4.87 -26.50
CA ASN A 64 14.81 4.19 -27.79
C ASN A 64 14.11 5.11 -28.80
N GLN A 65 13.10 5.86 -28.37
CA GLN A 65 12.39 6.81 -29.21
C GLN A 65 13.36 7.89 -29.73
N SER A 66 14.16 8.51 -28.84
CA SER A 66 15.14 9.51 -29.26
C SER A 66 16.18 8.95 -30.24
N SER A 67 16.60 7.69 -30.04
CA SER A 67 17.50 6.98 -30.97
C SER A 67 16.85 6.77 -32.34
N LEU A 68 15.59 6.34 -32.38
CA LEU A 68 14.83 6.15 -33.62
C LEU A 68 14.63 7.48 -34.36
N GLU A 69 14.26 8.55 -33.65
CA GLU A 69 14.11 9.89 -34.23
C GLU A 69 15.40 10.37 -34.91
N LYS A 70 16.57 10.17 -34.28
CA LYS A 70 17.86 10.49 -34.88
C LYS A 70 18.11 9.70 -36.15
N ARG A 71 17.88 8.39 -36.12
CA ARG A 71 18.06 7.50 -37.28
C ARG A 71 17.13 7.87 -38.43
N VAL A 72 15.88 8.24 -38.14
CA VAL A 72 14.92 8.71 -39.14
C VAL A 72 15.42 10.01 -39.78
N LYS A 73 15.84 11.00 -38.98
CA LYS A 73 16.41 12.26 -39.48
C LYS A 73 17.65 12.03 -40.36
N ASP A 74 18.53 11.11 -39.97
CA ASP A 74 19.71 10.77 -40.77
C ASP A 74 19.31 10.13 -42.11
N LEU A 75 18.33 9.23 -42.11
CA LEU A 75 17.82 8.60 -43.35
C LEU A 75 17.15 9.61 -44.27
N GLU A 76 16.32 10.51 -43.73
CA GLU A 76 15.69 11.60 -44.48
C GLU A 76 16.73 12.46 -45.20
N LYS A 77 17.83 12.80 -44.50
CA LYS A 77 18.93 13.56 -45.06
C LYS A 77 19.66 12.83 -46.18
N HIS A 78 19.98 11.54 -46.01
CA HIS A 78 20.69 10.76 -47.02
C HIS A 78 19.82 10.47 -48.26
N ALA A 79 18.53 10.21 -48.06
CA ALA A 79 17.58 9.91 -49.12
C ALA A 79 16.96 11.17 -49.76
N LYS A 80 17.28 12.38 -49.27
CA LYS A 80 16.68 13.67 -49.68
C LYS A 80 15.15 13.65 -49.59
N LEU A 81 14.63 12.98 -48.56
CA LEU A 81 13.20 12.90 -48.30
C LEU A 81 12.74 14.12 -47.49
N PHE A 82 11.46 14.45 -47.58
CA PHE A 82 10.85 15.44 -46.70
C PHE A 82 10.82 14.91 -45.26
N PRO A 83 10.94 15.79 -44.23
CA PRO A 83 10.92 15.37 -42.83
C PRO A 83 9.59 14.70 -42.47
N LEU A 84 9.67 13.49 -41.92
CA LEU A 84 8.58 12.70 -41.36
C LEU A 84 8.62 12.75 -39.83
N ALA A 85 9.81 12.86 -39.25
CA ALA A 85 9.98 13.11 -37.82
C ALA A 85 9.70 14.60 -37.50
N SER A 86 8.57 14.86 -36.83
CA SER A 86 8.18 16.19 -36.29
C SER A 86 8.78 16.40 -34.90
#